data_AF-A0A7S0Q9K5-F1
#
_entry.id   AF-A0A7S0Q9K5-F1
#
_cell.length_a   1.000
_cell.length_b   1.000
_cell.length_c   1.000
_cell.angle_alpha   90.00
_cell.angle_beta   90.00
_cell.angle_gamma   90.00
#
_symmetry.space_group_name_H-M   'P 1'
#
loop_
_entity.id
_entity.type
_entity.pdbx_description
1 polymer ?
#
loop_
_entity_poly.entity_id
_entity_poly.type
_entity_poly.pdbx_seq_one_letter_code
_entity_poly.pdbx_strand_id
1 'polypeptide(L)'
;APLIMATCGSKGSFINISQMIACVGQQSVSGRRMPNGFIHRALPHFPRHSLGAPDKGFVANSFYTGLTGTEFFFHTMGGREGLVDTAVKTAETGYMQRRLMKALEDLTVHYDCSVRNSEANLIQFRYGDDGLDPADM
;
A
#
# COMPACT_ATOMS: atom_id res chain seq x y z
N ALA A 1 22.48 -10.00 10.84
CA ALA A 1 22.42 -8.67 10.18
C ALA A 1 20.98 -8.15 9.99
N PRO A 2 19.99 -8.90 9.46
CA PRO A 2 18.64 -8.35 9.19
C PRO A 2 17.89 -7.86 10.44
N LEU A 3 18.06 -8.54 11.57
CA LEU A 3 17.46 -8.15 12.85
C LEU A 3 17.92 -6.76 13.30
N ILE A 4 19.22 -6.48 13.20
CA ILE A 4 19.81 -5.19 13.60
C ILE A 4 19.21 -4.06 12.75
N MET A 5 19.10 -4.27 11.44
CA MET A 5 18.52 -3.28 10.50
C MET A 5 17.07 -2.95 10.83
N ALA A 6 16.27 -3.95 11.18
CA ALA A 6 14.88 -3.76 11.60
C ALA A 6 14.80 -3.07 12.97
N THR A 7 15.63 -3.46 13.94
CA THR A 7 15.62 -2.85 15.29
C THR A 7 16.10 -1.41 15.30
N CYS A 8 17.03 -1.03 14.42
CA CYS A 8 17.50 0.35 14.31
C CYS A 8 16.61 1.21 13.40
N GLY A 9 15.55 0.66 12.81
CA GLY A 9 14.61 1.40 11.95
C GLY A 9 15.16 1.78 10.59
N SER A 10 16.32 1.25 10.19
CA SER A 10 16.95 1.61 8.91
C SER A 10 16.19 1.05 7.70
N LYS A 11 15.93 -0.26 7.70
CA LYS A 11 15.20 -0.95 6.62
C LYS A 11 14.74 -2.33 7.06
N GLY A 12 13.55 -2.70 6.60
CA GLY A 12 12.93 -3.99 6.92
C GLY A 12 12.24 -3.97 8.28
N SER A 13 11.39 -4.96 8.48
CA SER A 13 10.56 -5.12 9.67
C SER A 13 10.53 -6.58 10.10
N PHE A 14 9.97 -6.86 11.28
CA PHE A 14 9.83 -8.22 11.79
C PHE A 14 9.09 -9.15 10.81
N ILE A 15 8.09 -8.65 10.06
CA ILE A 15 7.39 -9.48 9.06
C ILE A 15 8.33 -9.94 7.95
N ASN A 16 9.24 -9.07 7.51
CA ASN A 16 10.20 -9.43 6.45
C ASN A 16 11.15 -10.52 6.96
N ILE A 17 11.59 -10.43 8.21
CA ILE A 17 12.42 -11.47 8.84
C ILE A 17 11.63 -12.78 8.92
N SER A 18 10.39 -12.75 9.43
CA SER A 18 9.52 -13.93 9.50
C SER A 18 9.30 -14.60 8.15
N GLN A 19 9.08 -13.83 7.08
CA GLN A 19 8.90 -14.37 5.72
C GLN A 19 10.19 -14.96 5.13
N MET A 20 11.35 -14.41 5.50
CA MET A 20 12.64 -14.95 5.09
C MET A 20 12.95 -16.31 5.73
N ILE A 21 12.67 -16.48 7.03
CA ILE A 21 13.12 -17.67 7.77
C ILE A 21 12.03 -18.66 8.19
N ALA A 22 10.80 -18.20 8.49
CA ALA A 22 9.74 -19.02 9.07
C ALA A 22 8.70 -19.46 8.02
N CYS A 23 7.85 -18.54 7.55
CA CYS A 23 6.89 -18.80 6.46
C CYS A 23 6.45 -17.49 5.81
N VAL A 24 6.14 -17.52 4.51
CA VAL A 24 5.65 -16.33 3.80
C VAL A 24 4.21 -15.97 4.23
N GLY A 25 3.37 -16.98 4.45
CA GLY A 25 2.00 -16.83 4.94
C GLY A 25 0.93 -16.77 3.84
N GLN A 26 -0.28 -16.39 4.24
CA GLN A 26 -1.46 -16.36 3.35
C GLN A 26 -1.35 -15.26 2.29
N GLN A 27 -1.42 -15.66 1.02
CA GLN A 27 -1.54 -14.74 -0.11
C GLN A 27 -3.02 -14.45 -0.36
N SER A 28 -3.38 -13.17 -0.44
CA SER A 28 -4.73 -12.72 -0.76
C SER A 28 -4.75 -12.05 -2.13
N VAL A 29 -5.89 -12.14 -2.81
CA VAL A 29 -6.19 -11.36 -4.01
C VAL A 29 -7.49 -10.62 -3.77
N SER A 30 -7.47 -9.30 -3.93
CA SER A 30 -8.64 -8.42 -3.76
C SER A 30 -9.34 -8.59 -2.41
N GLY A 31 -8.53 -8.66 -1.35
CA GLY A 31 -8.99 -8.78 0.04
C GLY A 31 -9.57 -10.14 0.43
N ARG A 32 -9.48 -11.16 -0.44
CA ARG A 32 -9.98 -12.51 -0.17
C ARG A 32 -8.87 -13.56 -0.34
N ARG A 33 -9.06 -14.74 0.26
CA ARG A 33 -8.24 -15.93 -0.06
C ARG A 33 -8.38 -16.29 -1.54
N MET A 34 -7.46 -17.10 -2.04
CA MET A 34 -7.37 -17.36 -3.47
C MET A 34 -8.72 -17.75 -4.11
N PRO A 35 -9.21 -17.00 -5.11
CA PRO A 35 -10.46 -17.31 -5.77
C PRO A 35 -10.36 -18.62 -6.57
N ASN A 36 -11.50 -19.20 -6.88
CA ASN A 36 -11.56 -20.35 -7.79
C ASN A 36 -11.47 -19.84 -9.24
N GLY A 37 -10.25 -19.84 -9.80
CA GLY A 37 -10.02 -19.52 -11.21
C GLY A 37 -10.39 -20.66 -12.18
N PHE A 38 -10.55 -21.88 -11.66
CA PHE A 38 -10.98 -23.06 -12.41
C PHE A 38 -12.30 -23.61 -11.86
N ILE A 39 -12.85 -24.64 -12.52
CA ILE A 39 -14.11 -25.31 -12.14
C ILE A 39 -14.06 -25.76 -10.66
N HIS A 40 -14.64 -24.93 -9.79
CA HIS A 40 -14.68 -25.07 -8.33
C HIS A 40 -13.33 -25.30 -7.64
N ARG A 41 -12.22 -24.77 -8.17
CA ARG A 41 -10.88 -24.88 -7.55
C ARG A 41 -9.94 -23.74 -7.95
N ALA A 42 -8.88 -23.52 -7.16
CA ALA A 42 -7.90 -22.46 -7.43
C ALA A 42 -6.88 -22.84 -8.51
N LEU A 43 -6.35 -24.07 -8.48
CA LEU A 43 -5.43 -24.61 -9.49
C LEU A 43 -5.83 -26.03 -9.93
N PRO A 44 -5.44 -26.48 -11.14
CA PRO A 44 -5.72 -27.83 -11.61
C PRO A 44 -5.11 -28.95 -10.77
N HIS A 45 -4.06 -28.64 -10.01
CA HIS A 45 -3.36 -29.56 -9.11
C HIS A 45 -4.15 -29.90 -7.85
N PHE A 46 -5.17 -29.10 -7.49
CA PHE A 46 -6.00 -29.33 -6.31
C PHE A 46 -7.32 -30.04 -6.65
N PRO A 47 -7.89 -30.80 -5.70
CA PRO A 47 -9.23 -31.36 -5.81
C PRO A 47 -10.30 -30.27 -6.03
N ARG A 48 -11.43 -30.65 -6.59
CA ARG A 48 -12.58 -29.73 -6.70
C ARG A 48 -13.18 -29.48 -5.31
N HIS A 49 -13.67 -28.27 -5.09
CA HIS A 49 -14.28 -27.80 -3.85
C HIS A 49 -13.37 -27.81 -2.61
N SER A 50 -12.06 -27.92 -2.79
CA SER A 50 -11.13 -27.90 -1.67
C SER A 50 -10.97 -26.49 -1.08
N LEU A 51 -10.90 -26.43 0.25
CA LEU A 51 -10.77 -25.19 1.03
C LEU A 51 -9.53 -25.17 1.92
N GLY A 52 -8.63 -26.15 1.72
CA GLY A 52 -7.39 -26.31 2.46
C GLY A 52 -6.53 -25.04 2.43
N ALA A 53 -5.64 -24.91 3.42
CA ALA A 53 -4.67 -23.82 3.46
C ALA A 53 -3.84 -23.72 2.16
N PRO A 54 -3.15 -24.78 1.70
CA PRO A 54 -2.34 -24.71 0.47
C PRO A 54 -3.19 -24.46 -0.78
N ASP A 55 -4.38 -25.06 -0.86
CA ASP A 55 -5.32 -24.95 -1.99
C ASP A 55 -5.83 -23.53 -2.21
N LYS A 56 -5.74 -22.69 -1.18
CA LYS A 56 -6.29 -21.33 -1.14
C LYS A 56 -5.23 -20.28 -0.87
N GLY A 57 -3.97 -20.56 -1.21
CA GLY A 57 -2.91 -19.57 -1.28
C GLY A 57 -2.11 -19.37 0.01
N PHE A 58 -2.18 -20.29 0.97
CA PHE A 58 -1.25 -20.27 2.09
C PHE A 58 0.11 -20.81 1.66
N VAL A 59 1.16 -20.03 1.92
CA VAL A 59 2.55 -20.41 1.67
C VAL A 59 3.21 -20.76 3.00
N ALA A 60 3.42 -22.05 3.22
CA ALA A 60 3.99 -22.58 4.46
C ALA A 60 5.52 -22.45 4.48
N ASN A 61 6.14 -22.51 3.30
CA ASN A 61 7.59 -22.36 3.16
C ASN A 61 8.04 -20.90 3.34
N SER A 62 9.31 -20.72 3.66
CA SER A 62 9.97 -19.41 3.72
C SER A 62 10.78 -19.14 2.46
N PHE A 63 11.25 -17.90 2.28
CA PHE A 63 12.17 -17.60 1.18
C PHE A 63 13.51 -18.32 1.31
N TYR A 64 13.92 -18.70 2.52
CA TYR A 64 15.12 -19.50 2.74
C TYR A 64 14.93 -20.96 2.31
N THR A 65 13.80 -21.58 2.66
CA THR A 65 13.53 -22.99 2.28
C THR A 65 13.15 -23.15 0.81
N GLY A 66 12.63 -22.08 0.19
CA GLY A 66 12.13 -22.08 -1.17
C GLY A 66 10.66 -22.47 -1.26
N LEU A 67 9.97 -21.92 -2.27
CA LEU A 67 8.54 -22.13 -2.48
C LEU A 67 8.30 -23.29 -3.44
N THR A 68 7.25 -24.09 -3.20
CA THR A 68 6.76 -25.07 -4.17
C THR A 68 6.13 -24.37 -5.39
N GLY A 69 5.96 -25.08 -6.51
CA GLY A 69 5.40 -24.48 -7.73
C GLY A 69 4.00 -23.86 -7.54
N THR A 70 3.14 -24.48 -6.73
CA THR A 70 1.80 -23.94 -6.41
C THR A 70 1.88 -22.70 -5.51
N GLU A 71 2.74 -22.73 -4.49
CA GLU A 71 2.99 -21.59 -3.60
C GLU A 71 3.58 -20.40 -4.36
N PHE A 72 4.55 -20.65 -5.25
CA PHE A 72 5.16 -19.63 -6.09
C PHE A 72 4.12 -18.96 -7.00
N PHE A 73 3.24 -19.76 -7.61
CA PHE A 73 2.15 -19.21 -8.44
C PHE A 73 1.19 -18.35 -7.60
N PHE A 74 0.79 -18.79 -6.40
CA PHE A 74 -0.04 -17.97 -5.52
C PHE A 74 0.65 -16.68 -5.07
N HIS A 75 1.94 -16.75 -4.75
CA HIS A 75 2.73 -15.58 -4.35
C HIS A 75 2.84 -14.54 -5.47
N THR A 76 3.08 -14.99 -6.70
CA THR A 76 3.17 -14.09 -7.86
C THR A 76 1.85 -13.41 -8.20
N MET A 77 0.70 -14.05 -7.94
CA MET A 77 -0.61 -13.41 -8.11
C MET A 77 -0.84 -12.27 -7.11
N GLY A 78 -0.52 -12.47 -5.83
CA GLY A 78 -0.56 -11.40 -4.83
C GLY A 78 0.43 -10.26 -5.16
N GLY A 79 1.65 -10.62 -5.58
CA GLY A 79 2.65 -9.65 -6.02
C GLY A 79 2.20 -8.80 -7.22
N ARG A 80 1.53 -9.41 -8.19
CA ARG A 80 0.99 -8.70 -9.37
C ARG A 80 -0.09 -7.68 -8.98
N GLU A 81 -0.98 -8.01 -8.05
CA GLU A 81 -1.99 -7.05 -7.56
C GLU A 81 -1.31 -5.80 -6.98
N GLY A 82 -0.29 -5.98 -6.14
CA GLY A 82 0.48 -4.87 -5.57
C GLY A 82 1.20 -4.02 -6.63
N LEU A 83 1.77 -4.64 -7.67
CA LEU A 83 2.42 -3.92 -8.78
C LEU A 83 1.42 -3.08 -9.58
N VAL A 84 0.25 -3.64 -9.88
CA VAL A 84 -0.81 -2.92 -10.60
C VAL A 84 -1.36 -1.79 -9.75
N ASP A 85 -1.63 -2.02 -8.47
CA ASP A 85 -2.11 -1.00 -7.54
C ASP A 85 -1.12 0.16 -7.41
N THR A 86 0.18 -0.14 -7.35
CA THR A 86 1.24 0.88 -7.33
C THR A 86 1.20 1.74 -8.60
N ALA A 87 1.05 1.13 -9.78
CA ALA A 87 0.99 1.84 -11.04
C ALA A 87 -0.25 2.76 -11.13
N VAL A 88 -1.42 2.25 -10.71
CA VAL A 88 -2.68 3.02 -10.71
C VAL A 88 -2.61 4.19 -9.71
N LYS A 89 -2.21 3.92 -8.47
CA LYS A 89 -2.10 4.95 -7.43
C LYS A 89 -1.11 6.05 -7.79
N THR A 90 -0.02 5.73 -8.49
CA THR A 90 0.95 6.74 -8.93
C THR A 90 0.30 7.76 -9.88
N ALA A 91 -0.49 7.28 -10.84
CA ALA A 91 -1.19 8.17 -11.77
C ALA A 91 -2.27 9.01 -11.08
N GLU A 92 -3.07 8.40 -10.20
CA GLU A 92 -4.16 9.09 -9.50
C GLU A 92 -3.64 10.14 -8.52
N THR A 93 -2.64 9.81 -7.70
CA THR A 93 -2.07 10.73 -6.72
C THR A 93 -1.42 11.94 -7.39
N GLY A 94 -0.67 11.74 -8.49
CA GLY A 94 -0.08 12.84 -9.26
C GLY A 94 -1.14 13.76 -9.88
N TYR A 95 -2.22 13.19 -10.43
CA TYR A 95 -3.32 13.99 -10.98
C TYR A 95 -4.04 14.80 -9.89
N MET A 96 -4.34 14.17 -8.75
CA MET A 96 -4.98 14.84 -7.61
C MET A 96 -4.09 15.95 -7.04
N GLN A 97 -2.78 15.71 -6.91
CA GLN A 97 -1.82 16.73 -6.50
C GLN A 97 -1.86 17.96 -7.43
N ARG A 98 -1.85 17.74 -8.76
CA ARG A 98 -1.92 18.85 -9.72
C ARG A 98 -3.23 19.62 -9.64
N ARG A 99 -4.36 18.92 -9.44
CA ARG A 99 -5.67 19.56 -9.25
C ARG A 99 -5.72 20.42 -7.99
N LEU A 100 -5.22 19.90 -6.87
CA LEU A 100 -5.17 20.65 -5.61
C LEU A 100 -4.26 21.87 -5.73
N MET A 101 -3.06 21.70 -6.30
CA MET A 101 -2.16 22.83 -6.59
C MET A 101 -2.85 23.90 -7.43
N LYS A 102 -3.47 23.52 -8.56
CA LYS A 102 -4.16 24.50 -9.42
C LYS A 102 -5.39 25.15 -8.80
N ALA A 103 -6.04 24.50 -7.84
CA ALA A 103 -7.18 25.06 -7.14
C ALA A 103 -6.77 26.04 -6.01
N LEU A 104 -5.56 25.92 -5.48
CA LEU A 104 -5.10 26.65 -4.30
C LEU A 104 -3.90 27.56 -4.57
N GLU A 105 -3.36 27.59 -5.80
CA GLU A 105 -2.12 28.32 -6.13
C GLU A 105 -2.24 29.84 -6.00
N ASP A 106 -3.45 30.38 -5.97
CA ASP A 106 -3.70 31.81 -5.87
C ASP A 106 -3.99 32.29 -4.43
N LEU A 107 -4.03 31.36 -3.47
CA LEU A 107 -4.22 31.68 -2.07
C LEU A 107 -2.91 32.20 -1.45
N THR A 108 -2.98 33.40 -0.85
CA THR A 108 -1.83 34.02 -0.18
C THR A 108 -2.24 34.66 1.15
N VAL A 109 -1.29 34.70 2.09
CA VAL A 109 -1.46 35.39 3.38
C VAL A 109 -1.09 36.86 3.19
N HIS A 110 -1.99 37.76 3.58
CA HIS A 110 -1.76 39.20 3.54
C HIS A 110 -1.21 39.74 4.86
N TYR A 111 -0.73 40.99 4.85
CA TYR A 111 -0.16 41.66 6.03
C TYR A 111 -1.13 41.81 7.21
N ASP A 112 -2.44 41.68 6.98
CA ASP A 112 -3.48 41.67 8.02
C ASP A 112 -3.76 40.26 8.57
N CYS A 113 -2.89 39.29 8.26
CA CYS A 113 -2.98 37.88 8.66
C CYS A 113 -4.18 37.12 8.07
N SER A 114 -4.92 37.72 7.13
CA SER A 114 -6.01 37.06 6.41
C SER A 114 -5.50 36.29 5.18
N VAL A 115 -6.23 35.25 4.78
CA VAL A 115 -5.95 34.48 3.55
C VAL A 115 -6.94 34.92 2.47
N ARG A 116 -6.41 35.33 1.32
CA ARG A 116 -7.23 35.78 0.18
C ARG A 116 -6.76 35.13 -1.12
N ASN A 117 -7.68 35.10 -2.08
CA ASN A 117 -7.41 34.64 -3.44
C ASN A 117 -6.93 35.80 -4.34
N SER A 118 -6.65 35.51 -5.61
CA SER A 118 -6.18 36.51 -6.59
C SER A 118 -7.17 37.65 -6.89
N GLU A 119 -8.47 37.42 -6.67
CA GLU A 119 -9.55 38.41 -6.85
C GLU A 119 -9.83 39.24 -5.58
N ALA A 120 -8.98 39.10 -4.55
CA ALA A 120 -9.13 39.72 -3.23
C ALA A 120 -10.35 39.25 -2.41
N ASN A 121 -10.93 38.09 -2.76
CA ASN A 121 -11.96 37.45 -1.94
C ASN A 121 -11.35 36.86 -0.66
N LEU A 122 -12.00 37.12 0.48
CA LEU A 122 -11.57 36.63 1.79
C LEU A 122 -11.95 35.15 1.96
N ILE A 123 -10.95 34.29 2.18
CA ILE A 123 -11.13 32.84 2.37
C ILE A 123 -11.03 32.46 3.86
N GLN A 124 -10.05 33.02 4.57
CA GLN A 124 -9.91 32.87 6.02
C GLN A 124 -9.64 34.23 6.66
N PHE A 125 -10.30 34.51 7.78
CA PHE A 125 -10.06 35.73 8.57
C PHE A 125 -8.68 35.74 9.22
N ARG A 126 -8.16 34.56 9.56
CA ARG A 126 -6.86 34.33 10.18
C ARG A 126 -6.27 33.06 9.58
N TYR A 127 -5.01 33.10 9.14
CA TYR A 127 -4.30 31.92 8.62
C TYR A 127 -4.37 30.75 9.60
N GLY A 128 -4.78 29.56 9.14
CA GLY A 128 -4.80 28.36 9.98
C GLY A 128 -5.77 28.41 11.18
N ASP A 129 -6.64 29.44 11.26
CA ASP A 129 -7.50 29.77 12.41
C ASP A 129 -6.74 30.16 13.71
N ASP A 130 -5.43 29.95 13.77
CA ASP A 130 -4.55 30.26 14.89
C ASP A 130 -3.45 31.28 14.57
N GLY A 131 -3.22 31.58 13.29
CA GLY A 131 -2.18 32.49 12.81
C GLY A 131 -0.75 31.99 13.05
N LEU A 132 -0.57 30.69 13.25
CA LEU A 132 0.73 30.08 13.53
C LEU A 132 1.30 29.40 12.28
N ASP A 133 2.62 29.44 12.13
CA ASP A 133 3.31 28.68 11.08
C ASP A 133 3.36 27.20 11.50
N PRO A 134 2.86 26.26 10.67
CA PRO A 134 2.92 24.83 10.97
C PRO A 134 4.35 24.27 11.10
N ALA A 135 5.38 24.98 10.60
CA ALA A 135 6.78 24.59 10.79
C ALA A 135 7.32 24.91 12.19
N ASP A 136 6.71 25.87 12.89
CA ASP A 136 7.12 26.35 14.23
C ASP A 136 6.26 25.74 15.35
N MET A 137 5.36 24.80 15.03
CA MET A 137 4.56 24.04 16.01
C MET A 137 5.30 22.86 16.64
#